data_AF-A0A853F1N1-F1
#
_entry.id   AF-A0A853F1N1-F1
#
_cell.length_a   1.000
_cell.length_b   1.000
_cell.length_c   1.000
_cell.angle_alpha   90.00
_cell.angle_beta   90.00
_cell.angle_gamma   90.00
#
_symmetry.space_group_name_H-M   'P 1'
#
loop_
_entity.id
_entity.type
_entity.pdbx_description
1 polymer ?
#
loop_
_entity_poly.entity_id
_entity_poly.type
_entity_poly.pdbx_seq_one_letter_code
_entity_poly.pdbx_strand_id
1 'polypeptide(L)' 'MSEIQESNFLQIKSFIERNEWPCSEKMEGDTNRLNVKHGKHKCAVKVYSTGTIQLQGGTSKLKEALEQAKSNRK' A
#
# COMPACT_ATOMS: atom_id res chain seq x y z
N MET A 1 12.24 12.06 0.65
CA MET A 1 11.49 10.83 0.95
C MET A 1 12.44 9.95 1.75
N SER A 2 12.03 9.44 2.92
CA SER A 2 12.92 8.60 3.73
C SER A 2 13.15 7.25 3.04
N GLU A 3 14.36 6.67 3.16
CA GLU A 3 14.68 5.35 2.60
C GLU A 3 13.66 4.27 2.98
N ILE A 4 13.20 4.28 4.25
CA ILE A 4 12.23 3.31 4.76
C ILE A 4 10.87 3.49 4.08
N GLN A 5 10.46 4.74 3.83
CA GLN A 5 9.20 5.05 3.16
C GLN A 5 9.23 4.61 1.70
N GLU A 6 10.31 4.92 0.98
CA GLU A 6 10.48 4.54 -0.41
C GLU A 6 10.54 3.02 -0.57
N SER A 7 11.33 2.35 0.30
CA SER A 7 11.41 0.89 0.33
C SER A 7 10.04 0.24 0.55
N ASN A 8 9.31 0.68 1.59
CA ASN A 8 7.97 0.16 1.88
C ASN A 8 6.96 0.43 0.76
N PHE A 9 7.04 1.62 0.15
CA PHE A 9 6.21 2.00 -0.97
C PHE A 9 6.45 1.12 -2.19
N LEU A 10 7.71 0.94 -2.57
CA LEU A 10 8.10 0.09 -3.70
C LEU A 10 7.71 -1.37 -3.47
N GLN A 11 7.87 -1.91 -2.26
CA GLN A 11 7.44 -3.27 -1.94
C GLN A 11 5.94 -3.46 -2.12
N ILE A 12 5.11 -2.56 -1.56
CA ILE A 12 3.66 -2.62 -1.71
C ILE A 12 3.27 -2.46 -3.19
N LYS A 13 3.88 -1.50 -3.89
CA LYS A 13 3.62 -1.24 -5.31
C LYS A 13 3.94 -2.47 -6.16
N SER A 14 5.12 -3.06 -5.99
CA SER A 14 5.51 -4.31 -6.68
C SER A 14 4.55 -5.46 -6.37
N PHE A 15 4.05 -5.57 -5.14
CA PHE A 15 3.05 -6.58 -4.79
C PHE A 15 1.73 -6.35 -5.54
N ILE A 16 1.24 -5.11 -5.58
CA ILE A 16 0.02 -4.73 -6.30
C ILE A 16 0.16 -4.99 -7.80
N GLU A 17 1.30 -4.62 -8.39
CA GLU A 17 1.61 -4.83 -9.81
C GLU A 17 1.69 -6.31 -10.16
N ARG A 18 2.32 -7.14 -9.31
CA ARG A 18 2.37 -8.61 -9.49
C ARG A 18 1.00 -9.26 -9.45
N ASN A 19 0.04 -8.66 -8.74
CA ASN A 19 -1.34 -9.14 -8.70
C ASN A 19 -2.21 -8.47 -9.78
N GLU A 20 -1.63 -7.64 -10.65
CA GLU A 20 -2.32 -6.91 -11.72
C GLU A 20 -3.49 -6.05 -11.20
N TRP A 21 -3.37 -5.55 -9.97
CA TRP A 21 -4.43 -4.75 -9.37
C TRP A 21 -4.32 -3.29 -9.79
N PRO A 22 -5.40 -2.69 -10.33
CA PRO A 22 -5.39 -1.29 -10.70
C PRO A 22 -5.17 -0.44 -9.45
N CYS A 23 -4.09 0.35 -9.46
CA CYS A 23 -3.78 1.29 -8.39
C CYS A 23 -3.51 2.69 -8.92
N SER A 24 -3.67 3.68 -8.06
CA SER A 24 -3.38 5.08 -8.35
C SER A 24 -2.53 5.67 -7.24
N GLU A 25 -1.37 6.17 -7.63
CA GLU A 25 -0.43 6.83 -6.75
C GLU A 25 -0.86 8.28 -6.52
N LYS A 26 -0.86 8.72 -5.27
CA LYS A 26 -1.07 10.10 -4.84
C LYS A 26 -0.06 10.44 -3.77
N MET A 27 0.43 11.67 -3.77
CA MET A 27 1.27 12.21 -2.70
C MET A 27 0.43 13.20 -1.90
N GLU A 28 0.33 13.00 -0.59
CA GLU A 28 -0.30 13.96 0.35
C GLU A 28 0.77 14.49 1.30
N GLY A 29 1.38 15.62 0.94
CA GLY A 29 2.50 16.19 1.68
C GLY A 29 3.69 15.23 1.69
N ASP A 30 4.11 14.82 2.89
CA ASP A 30 5.23 13.89 3.11
C ASP A 30 4.77 12.41 3.15
N THR A 31 3.50 12.12 2.88
CA THR A 31 2.93 10.77 2.92
C THR A 31 2.60 10.27 1.51
N ASN A 32 3.07 9.07 1.18
CA ASN A 32 2.72 8.42 -0.07
C ASN A 32 1.41 7.65 0.10
N ARG A 33 0.48 7.84 -0.83
CA ARG A 33 -0.82 7.20 -0.82
C ARG A 33 -1.06 6.41 -2.10
N LEU A 34 -1.23 5.10 -1.99
CA LEU A 34 -1.64 4.21 -3.07
C LEU A 34 -3.12 3.85 -2.89
N ASN A 35 -3.96 4.25 -3.84
CA ASN A 35 -5.35 3.79 -3.87
C ASN A 35 -5.44 2.57 -4.78
N VAL A 36 -5.62 1.40 -4.20
CA VAL A 36 -5.75 0.12 -4.89
C VAL A 36 -7.22 -0.23 -5.03
N LYS A 37 -7.61 -0.70 -6.21
CA LYS A 37 -8.95 -1.23 -6.48
C LYS A 37 -8.83 -2.69 -6.86
N HIS A 38 -9.71 -3.52 -6.31
CA HIS A 38 -9.83 -4.92 -6.66
C HIS A 38 -11.32 -5.27 -6.79
N GLY A 39 -11.80 -5.31 -8.04
CA GLY A 39 -13.23 -5.45 -8.34
C GLY A 39 -14.06 -4.33 -7.69
N LYS A 40 -15.01 -4.71 -6.82
CA LYS A 40 -15.86 -3.78 -6.06
C LYS A 40 -15.19 -3.20 -4.81
N HIS A 41 -14.04 -3.73 -4.41
CA HIS A 41 -13.34 -3.32 -3.19
C HIS A 41 -12.29 -2.26 -3.50
N LYS A 42 -12.15 -1.30 -2.58
CA LYS A 42 -11.14 -0.24 -2.63
C LYS A 42 -10.36 -0.20 -1.31
N CYS A 43 -9.04 -0.10 -1.41
CA CYS A 43 -8.15 0.03 -0.27
C CYS A 43 -7.14 1.15 -0.53
N ALA A 44 -6.98 2.06 0.42
CA ALA A 44 -5.98 3.11 0.38
C ALA A 44 -4.83 2.73 1.31
N VAL A 45 -3.64 2.57 0.75
CA VAL A 45 -2.39 2.39 1.49
C VAL A 45 -1.75 3.75 1.68
N LYS A 46 -1.45 4.14 2.91
CA LYS A 46 -0.67 5.32 3.26
C LYS A 46 0.67 4.89 3.85
N VAL A 47 1.75 5.37 3.28
CA VAL A 47 3.13 5.10 3.72
C VAL A 47 3.73 6.41 4.20
N TYR A 48 3.91 6.51 5.51
CA TYR A 48 4.48 7.67 6.18
C TYR A 48 6.01 7.61 6.15
N SER A 49 6.67 8.77 6.23
CA SER A 49 8.14 8.90 6.28
C SER A 49 8.79 8.18 7.47
N THR A 50 8.03 7.95 8.53
CA THR A 50 8.44 7.14 9.70
C THR A 50 8.51 5.64 9.41
N GLY A 51 8.12 5.20 8.22
CA GLY A 51 8.02 3.78 7.86
C GLY A 51 6.69 3.15 8.25
N THR A 52 5.77 3.90 8.86
CA THR A 52 4.43 3.41 9.19
C THR A 52 3.63 3.20 7.91
N ILE A 53 3.06 2.00 7.75
CA ILE A 53 2.12 1.68 6.68
C ILE A 53 0.72 1.56 7.28
N GLN A 54 -0.21 2.39 6.82
CA GLN A 54 -1.61 2.39 7.23
C GLN A 54 -2.51 1.98 6.06
N LEU A 55 -3.38 1.01 6.31
CA LEU A 55 -4.33 0.49 5.31
C LEU A 55 -5.75 0.97 5.66
N GLN A 56 -6.28 1.90 4.89
CA GLN A 56 -7.65 2.39 4.97
C GLN A 56 -8.52 1.75 3.89
N GLY A 57 -9.34 0.78 4.28
CA GLY A 57 -10.30 0.15 3.38
C GLY A 57 -11.26 -0.73 4.17
N GLY A 58 -12.38 -1.08 3.55
CA GLY A 58 -13.29 -2.08 4.10
C GLY A 58 -12.59 -3.44 4.23
N THR A 59 -13.03 -4.24 5.21
CA THR A 59 -12.56 -5.61 5.40
C THR A 59 -12.77 -6.39 4.09
N SER A 60 -11.67 -6.80 3.48
CA SER A 60 -11.67 -7.42 2.16
C SER A 60 -10.37 -8.19 1.97
N LYS A 61 -10.40 -9.19 1.08
CA LYS A 61 -9.20 -9.98 0.71
C LYS A 61 -8.03 -9.09 0.28
N LEU A 62 -8.32 -7.95 -0.33
CA LEU A 62 -7.32 -6.94 -0.70
C LEU A 62 -6.60 -6.38 0.53
N LYS A 63 -7.34 -5.98 1.58
CA LYS A 63 -6.74 -5.47 2.83
C LYS A 63 -5.90 -6.56 3.50
N GLU A 64 -6.41 -7.78 3.59
CA GLU A 64 -5.67 -8.90 4.18
C GLU A 64 -4.38 -9.23 3.42
N ALA A 65 -4.42 -9.24 2.09
CA ALA A 65 -3.24 -9.46 1.26
C ALA A 65 -2.19 -8.35 1.45
N LEU A 66 -2.62 -7.08 1.55
CA LEU A 66 -1.72 -5.96 1.80
C LEU A 66 -1.15 -5.98 3.24
N GLU A 67 -1.94 -6.40 4.23
CA GLU A 67 -1.44 -6.64 5.60
C GLU A 67 -0.39 -7.75 5.61
N GLN A 68 -0.59 -8.84 4.87
CA GLN A 68 0.41 -9.90 4.72
C GLN A 68 1.68 -9.40 4.02
N ALA A 69 1.54 -8.62 2.95
CA ALA A 69 2.68 -8.02 2.24
C ALA A 69 3.50 -7.10 3.17
N LYS A 70 2.84 -6.37 4.07
CA LYS A 70 3.47 -5.59 5.14
C LYS A 70 4.14 -6.48 6.19
N SER A 71 3.49 -7.59 6.58
CA SER A 71 3.96 -8.47 7.66
C SER A 71 5.09 -9.42 7.26
N ASN A 72 5.30 -9.66 5.96
CA ASN A 72 6.33 -10.57 5.45
C ASN A 72 7.78 -10.06 5.53
N ARG A 73 8.07 -9.02 6.34
CA ARG A 73 9.43 -8.70 6.80
C ARG A 73 9.85 -9.67 7.93
N LYS A 74 10.00 -10.96 7.61
CA LYS A 74 10.68 -11.92 8.50
C LYS A 74 12.07 -12.22 7.96
#